data_AF-A0A1F2WTQ5-F1
#
_entry.id   AF-A0A1F2WTQ5-F1
#
_cell.length_a   1.000
_cell.length_b   1.000
_cell.length_c   1.000
_cell.angle_alpha   90.00
_cell.angle_beta   90.00
_cell.angle_gamma   90.00
#
_symmetry.space_group_name_H-M   'P 1'
#
loop_
_entity.id
_entity.type
_entity.pdbx_description
1 polymer ?
#
loop_
_entity_poly.entity_id
_entity_poly.type
_entity_poly.pdbx_seq_one_letter_code
_entity_poly.pdbx_strand_id
1 'polypeptide(L)' 'MSKVPDTPENASRCICGGCPSFPAEGNVFCARGKSAKGIAKRGCICESCSLFGKYGLTDGYYCAAGAAEEGPR' A
#
# COMPACT_ATOMS: atom_id res chain seq x y z
N MET A 1 9.43 -2.07 -11.54
CA MET A 1 8.86 -3.18 -10.73
C MET A 1 8.66 -2.64 -9.34
N SER A 2 7.49 -2.89 -8.74
CA SER A 2 7.18 -2.45 -7.38
C SER A 2 8.17 -3.07 -6.38
N LYS A 3 8.60 -2.30 -5.38
CA LYS A 3 9.48 -2.75 -4.30
C LYS A 3 8.86 -3.89 -3.47
N VAL A 4 7.53 -3.95 -3.44
CA VAL A 4 6.76 -5.01 -2.78
C VAL A 4 6.27 -6.01 -3.84
N PRO A 5 6.60 -7.31 -3.75
CA PRO A 5 6.08 -8.32 -4.66
C PRO A 5 4.60 -8.63 -4.34
N ASP A 6 3.79 -8.79 -5.39
CA ASP A 6 2.40 -9.22 -5.26
C ASP A 6 2.32 -10.74 -5.03
N THR A 7 2.26 -11.14 -3.76
CA THR A 7 2.17 -12.55 -3.35
C THR A 7 1.00 -12.76 -2.40
N PRO A 8 0.42 -13.98 -2.33
CA PRO A 8 -0.64 -14.29 -1.37
C PRO A 8 -0.18 -14.10 0.08
N GLU A 9 1.09 -14.34 0.39
CA GLU A 9 1.65 -14.05 1.72
C GLU A 9 1.56 -12.57 2.07
N ASN A 10 1.98 -11.69 1.16
CA ASN A 10 1.90 -10.24 1.38
C ASN A 10 0.45 -9.75 1.43
N ALA A 11 -0.44 -10.34 0.63
CA ALA A 11 -1.88 -10.07 0.69
C ALA A 11 -2.50 -10.42 2.04
N SER A 12 -2.14 -11.57 2.62
CA SER A 12 -2.62 -11.99 3.94
C SER A 12 -2.10 -11.13 5.10
N ARG A 13 -0.95 -10.47 4.94
CA ARG A 13 -0.36 -9.57 5.94
C ARG A 13 -0.82 -8.11 5.79
N CYS A 14 -1.60 -7.82 4.76
CA CYS A 14 -2.03 -6.46 4.44
C CYS A 14 -3.16 -6.00 5.37
N ILE A 15 -2.98 -4.82 5.98
CA ILE A 15 -3.95 -4.22 6.90
C ILE A 15 -4.79 -3.10 6.26
N CYS A 16 -4.68 -2.89 4.94
CA CYS A 16 -5.35 -1.77 4.26
C CYS A 16 -6.88 -1.72 4.49
N GLY A 17 -7.54 -2.85 4.73
CA GLY A 17 -8.98 -2.89 4.99
C GLY A 17 -9.42 -2.12 6.25
N GLY A 18 -8.51 -1.90 7.22
CA GLY A 18 -8.76 -1.09 8.41
C GLY A 18 -8.32 0.38 8.29
N CYS A 19 -7.83 0.80 7.11
CA CYS A 19 -7.31 2.15 6.91
C CYS A 19 -8.47 3.16 6.75
N PRO A 20 -8.41 4.35 7.40
CA PRO A 20 -9.47 5.35 7.26
C PRO A 20 -9.55 5.97 5.86
N SER A 21 -8.49 5.83 5.04
CA SER A 21 -8.48 6.19 3.62
C SER A 21 -8.69 4.98 2.68
N PHE A 22 -9.17 3.85 3.18
CA PHE A 22 -9.42 2.66 2.36
C PHE A 22 -10.58 2.90 1.39
N PRO A 23 -10.43 2.60 0.08
CA PRO A 23 -11.51 2.76 -0.91
C PRO A 23 -12.66 1.75 -0.82
N ALA A 24 -12.75 0.98 0.27
CA ALA A 24 -13.67 -0.14 0.46
C ALA A 24 -13.47 -1.34 -0.50
N GLU A 25 -12.41 -1.34 -1.31
CA GLU A 25 -12.06 -2.44 -2.22
C GLU A 25 -10.55 -2.54 -2.43
N GLY A 26 -10.06 -3.70 -2.87
CA GLY A 26 -8.65 -3.93 -3.14
C GLY A 26 -7.79 -4.14 -1.88
N ASN A 27 -6.50 -4.39 -2.08
CA ASN A 27 -5.50 -4.58 -1.04
C ASN A 27 -4.09 -4.46 -1.64
N VAL A 28 -3.06 -4.48 -0.81
CA VAL A 28 -1.64 -4.49 -1.23
C VAL A 28 -1.31 -3.43 -2.28
N PHE A 29 -1.86 -2.21 -2.12
CA PHE A 29 -1.67 -1.14 -3.11
C PHE A 29 -0.19 -0.78 -3.32
N CYS A 30 0.66 -0.99 -2.31
CA CYS A 30 2.11 -0.84 -2.40
C CYS A 30 2.78 -1.81 -3.40
N ALA A 31 2.11 -2.91 -3.77
CA ALA A 31 2.55 -3.84 -4.81
C ALA A 31 1.74 -3.68 -6.10
N ARG A 32 0.40 -3.64 -5.97
CA ARG A 32 -0.57 -3.73 -7.08
C ARG A 32 -0.83 -2.41 -7.80
N GLY A 33 -0.48 -1.28 -7.19
CA GLY A 33 -0.77 0.05 -7.72
C GLY A 33 -1.94 0.74 -7.02
N LYS A 34 -2.24 1.97 -7.47
CA LYS A 34 -3.32 2.78 -6.91
C LYS A 34 -4.71 2.20 -7.21
N SER A 35 -5.69 2.57 -6.41
CA SER A 35 -7.09 2.28 -6.69
C SER A 35 -7.57 3.05 -7.92
N ALA A 36 -8.55 2.48 -8.63
CA ALA A 36 -9.27 3.18 -9.69
C ALA A 36 -10.20 4.28 -9.14
N LYS A 37 -10.56 4.20 -7.86
CA LYS A 37 -11.40 5.20 -7.18
C LYS A 37 -10.58 6.38 -6.67
N GLY A 38 -11.21 7.54 -6.60
CA GLY A 38 -10.63 8.70 -5.91
C GLY A 38 -10.51 8.45 -4.40
N ILE A 39 -9.30 8.61 -3.85
CA ILE A 39 -9.04 8.40 -2.42
C ILE A 39 -9.12 9.72 -1.66
N ALA A 40 -10.02 9.79 -0.68
CA ALA A 40 -10.02 10.86 0.31
C ALA A 40 -8.98 10.57 1.41
N LYS A 41 -7.95 11.42 1.54
CA LYS A 41 -6.91 11.27 2.56
C LYS A 41 -7.43 11.69 3.93
N ARG A 42 -7.94 10.73 4.70
CA ARG A 42 -8.48 10.91 6.07
C ARG A 42 -7.55 10.36 7.16
N GLY A 43 -6.37 9.88 6.77
CA GLY A 43 -5.41 9.16 7.62
C GLY A 43 -4.91 7.87 6.93
N CYS A 44 -3.69 7.42 7.22
CA CYS A 44 -3.16 6.15 6.69
C CYS A 44 -2.38 5.43 7.78
N ILE A 45 -2.63 4.13 7.88
CA ILE A 45 -1.96 3.22 8.83
C ILE A 45 -0.83 2.44 8.17
N CYS A 46 -0.36 2.93 7.03
CA CYS A 46 0.55 2.18 6.16
C CYS A 46 1.91 1.97 6.85
N GLU A 47 2.38 2.94 7.62
CA GLU A 47 3.59 2.84 8.47
C GLU A 47 3.53 1.71 9.50
N SER A 48 2.33 1.37 9.99
CA SER A 48 2.11 0.27 10.93
C SER A 48 1.99 -1.10 10.25
N CYS A 49 1.95 -1.15 8.92
CA CYS A 49 1.86 -2.40 8.18
C CYS A 49 3.19 -3.14 8.22
N SER A 50 3.18 -4.45 8.47
CA SER A 50 4.39 -5.28 8.43
C SER A 50 5.17 -5.19 7.11
N LEU A 51 4.47 -4.95 5.99
CA LEU A 51 5.12 -4.79 4.68
C LEU A 51 5.94 -3.49 4.59
N PHE A 52 5.53 -2.45 5.32
CA PHE A 52 6.20 -1.16 5.31
C PHE A 52 7.64 -1.26 5.83
N GLY A 53 7.80 -1.84 7.03
CA GLY A 53 9.13 -2.11 7.59
C GLY A 53 9.90 -3.17 6.80
N LYS A 54 9.23 -4.29 6.41
CA LYS A 54 9.88 -5.40 5.69
C LYS A 54 10.54 -4.99 4.38
N TYR A 55 9.90 -4.08 3.63
CA TYR A 55 10.38 -3.63 2.33
C TYR A 55 10.99 -2.22 2.37
N GLY A 56 11.23 -1.65 3.56
CA GLY A 56 11.83 -0.31 3.70
C GLY A 56 11.04 0.75 2.92
N LEU A 57 9.72 0.74 3.07
CA LEU A 57 8.84 1.73 2.48
C LEU A 57 8.98 3.03 3.27
N THR A 58 8.95 4.16 2.57
CA THR A 58 9.05 5.50 3.17
C THR A 58 7.78 6.31 3.01
N ASP A 59 6.86 5.84 2.16
CA ASP A 59 5.66 6.57 1.75
C ASP A 59 4.39 5.85 2.18
N GLY A 60 3.35 6.62 2.42
CA GLY A 60 2.01 6.11 2.71
C GLY A 60 1.08 6.20 1.51
N TYR A 61 -0.20 5.97 1.75
CA TYR A 61 -1.27 6.25 0.77
C TYR A 61 -1.06 5.62 -0.61
N TYR A 62 -0.48 4.42 -0.68
CA TYR A 62 -0.27 3.71 -1.94
C TYR A 62 -1.58 3.48 -2.73
N CYS A 63 -2.72 3.41 -2.03
CA CYS A 63 -4.04 3.38 -2.68
C CYS A 63 -4.34 4.63 -3.53
N ALA A 64 -3.70 5.77 -3.23
CA ALA A 64 -3.85 7.03 -3.94
C ALA A 64 -2.64 7.35 -4.85
N ALA A 65 -1.42 7.13 -4.34
CA ALA A 65 -0.19 7.53 -5.00
C ALA A 65 0.25 6.56 -6.11
N GLY A 66 0.05 5.26 -5.94
CA GLY A 66 0.61 4.23 -6.83
C GLY A 66 1.33 3.14 -6.05
N ALA A 67 1.93 2.20 -6.76
CA ALA A 67 2.76 1.17 -6.14
C ALA A 67 4.02 1.82 -5.54
N ALA A 68 4.66 1.13 -4.59
CA ALA A 68 5.94 1.55 -4.06
C ALA A 68 7.00 1.33 -5.14
N GLU A 69 7.41 2.39 -5.82
CA GLU A 69 8.49 2.33 -6.80
C GLU A 69 9.84 2.21 -6.08
N GLU A 70 10.76 1.41 -6.64
CA GLU A 70 12.16 1.46 -6.25
C GLU A 70 12.70 2.84 -6.67
N GLY A 71 13.03 3.70 -5.71
CA GLY A 71 13.62 5.02 -6.00
C GLY A 71 14.89 4.90 -6.86
N PRO A 72 15.30 5.96 -7.58
CA PRO A 72 16.50 5.92 -8.41
C PRO A 72 17.72 5.61 -7.55
N ARG A 73 18.42 4.53 -7.88
CA ARG A 73 19.78 4.24 -7.38
C ARG A 73 20.77 5.27 -7.90
#